data_AF-A0A383EPA0-F1
#
_entry.id   AF-A0A383EPA0-F1
#
_cell.length_a   1.000
_cell.length_b   1.000
_cell.length_c   1.000
_cell.angle_alpha   90.00
_cell.angle_beta   90.00
_cell.angle_gamma   90.00
#
_symmetry.space_group_name_H-M   'P 1'
#
loop_
_entity.id
_entity.type
_entity.pdbx_description
1 polymer ?
#
loop_
_entity_poly.entity_id
_entity_poly.type
_entity_poly.pdbx_seq_one_letter_code
_entity_poly.pdbx_strand_id
1 'polypeptide(L)'
;MLNTKSGIVFSEEHKKYNFRSHVVGNVKNLNLSEHIDRKQLRFMGDGSAYSFIALKEAIEESGLKEKDISNEKTGIVMGSGGPSIKNVYFAVDTI
;
A
#
# COMPACT_ATOMS: atom_id res chain seq x y z
N MET A 1 11.83 16.14 22.21
CA MET A 1 11.45 14.73 21.98
C MET A 1 10.64 14.67 20.70
N LEU A 2 10.97 13.78 19.76
CA LEU A 2 10.07 13.48 18.64
C LEU A 2 8.76 12.94 19.23
N ASN A 3 7.62 13.45 18.77
CA ASN A 3 6.30 12.99 19.20
C ASN A 3 6.02 11.61 18.57
N THR A 4 6.68 10.57 19.08
CA THR A 4 6.66 9.22 18.50
C THR A 4 5.42 8.46 18.91
N LYS A 5 4.57 8.13 17.93
CA LYS A 5 3.40 7.27 18.11
C LYS A 5 3.69 5.88 17.54
N SER A 6 3.39 4.83 18.31
CA SER A 6 3.57 3.44 17.83
C SER A 6 2.62 3.13 16.67
N GLY A 7 3.15 2.48 15.63
CA GLY A 7 2.38 1.93 14.51
C GLY A 7 1.88 0.49 14.74
N ILE A 8 2.28 -0.15 15.86
CA ILE A 8 1.89 -1.51 16.20
C ILE A 8 0.58 -1.51 16.99
N VAL A 9 -0.33 -2.41 16.62
CA VAL A 9 -1.65 -2.55 17.24
C VAL A 9 -2.03 -4.00 17.48
N PHE A 10 -3.00 -4.18 18.38
CA PHE A 10 -3.70 -5.45 18.53
C PHE A 10 -4.61 -5.73 17.32
N SER A 11 -4.57 -6.95 16.80
CA SER A 11 -5.40 -7.44 15.70
C SER A 11 -6.49 -8.37 16.26
N GLU A 12 -7.73 -7.89 16.29
CA GLU A 12 -8.89 -8.70 16.65
C GLU A 12 -9.11 -9.86 15.67
N GLU A 13 -8.70 -9.70 14.40
CA GLU A 13 -8.78 -10.75 13.38
C GLU A 13 -7.82 -11.91 13.68
N HIS A 14 -6.56 -11.60 14.02
CA HIS A 14 -5.59 -12.64 14.40
C HIS A 14 -6.05 -13.39 15.65
N LYS A 15 -6.62 -12.69 16.63
CA LYS A 15 -7.22 -13.30 17.81
C LYS A 15 -8.39 -14.21 17.44
N LYS A 16 -9.30 -13.75 16.58
CA LYS A 16 -10.47 -14.51 16.11
C LYS A 16 -10.05 -15.81 15.42
N TYR A 17 -8.96 -15.80 14.65
CA TYR A 17 -8.41 -16.99 14.00
C TYR A 17 -7.44 -17.79 14.88
N ASN A 18 -7.31 -17.46 16.17
CA ASN A 18 -6.47 -18.16 17.15
C ASN A 18 -4.99 -18.25 16.72
N PHE A 19 -4.47 -17.18 16.10
CA PHE A 19 -3.06 -17.10 15.72
C PHE A 19 -2.18 -16.89 16.96
N ARG A 20 -0.92 -17.37 16.91
CA ARG A 20 0.02 -17.15 18.03
C ARG A 20 0.31 -15.66 18.28
N SER A 21 0.45 -14.86 17.21
CA SER A 21 0.70 -13.41 17.31
C SER A 21 -0.58 -12.63 17.06
N HIS A 22 -0.97 -11.81 18.03
CA HIS A 22 -2.11 -10.91 17.95
C HIS A 22 -1.73 -9.45 17.66
N VAL A 23 -0.48 -9.18 17.30
CA VAL A 23 -0.01 -7.81 17.01
C VAL A 23 0.39 -7.66 15.55
N VAL A 24 0.08 -6.50 14.98
CA VAL A 24 0.37 -6.15 13.58
C VAL A 24 0.77 -4.69 13.45
N GLY A 25 1.63 -4.40 12.48
CA GLY A 25 1.77 -3.03 11.96
C GLY A 25 0.59 -2.74 11.05
N ASN A 26 -0.10 -1.63 11.26
CA ASN A 26 -1.29 -1.28 10.48
C ASN A 26 -1.28 0.20 10.10
N VAL A 27 -1.49 0.49 8.81
CA VAL A 27 -1.72 1.84 8.31
C VAL A 27 -3.13 2.26 8.67
N LYS A 28 -3.27 3.08 9.71
CA LYS A 28 -4.58 3.56 10.18
C LYS A 28 -5.07 4.74 9.38
N ASN A 29 -6.39 4.85 9.28
CA ASN A 29 -7.10 6.04 8.79
C ASN A 29 -6.71 6.47 7.37
N LEU A 30 -6.25 5.54 6.53
CA LEU A 30 -5.96 5.82 5.13
C LEU A 30 -7.12 5.29 4.28
N ASN A 31 -7.93 6.21 3.75
CA ASN A 31 -8.96 5.87 2.79
C ASN A 31 -8.41 5.98 1.36
N LEU A 32 -8.05 4.85 0.76
CA LEU A 32 -7.43 4.82 -0.57
C LEU A 32 -8.23 5.55 -1.66
N SER A 33 -9.57 5.55 -1.57
CA SER A 33 -10.42 6.24 -2.56
C SER A 33 -10.36 7.76 -2.49
N GLU A 34 -9.87 8.33 -1.39
CA GLU A 34 -9.65 9.78 -1.28
C GLU A 34 -8.35 10.23 -1.97
N HIS A 35 -7.43 9.30 -2.22
CA HIS A 35 -6.11 9.59 -2.79
C HIS A 35 -5.94 9.09 -4.23
N ILE A 36 -6.70 8.07 -4.64
CA ILE A 36 -6.55 7.38 -5.92
C ILE A 36 -7.91 7.32 -6.62
N ASP A 37 -7.94 7.71 -7.90
CA ASP A 37 -9.16 7.60 -8.71
C ASP A 37 -9.64 6.14 -8.79
N ARG A 38 -10.96 5.96 -8.74
CA ARG A 38 -11.60 4.64 -8.73
C ARG A 38 -11.16 3.75 -9.91
N LYS A 39 -10.92 4.32 -11.10
CA LYS A 39 -10.52 3.54 -12.29
C LYS A 39 -9.09 3.02 -12.20
N GLN A 40 -8.23 3.70 -11.46
CA GLN A 40 -6.87 3.23 -11.19
C GLN A 40 -6.89 2.21 -10.06
N LEU A 41 -7.61 2.52 -8.97
CA LEU A 41 -7.69 1.68 -7.77
C LEU A 41 -8.21 0.27 -8.05
N ARG A 42 -9.09 0.08 -9.04
CA ARG A 42 -9.63 -1.25 -9.42
C ARG A 42 -8.57 -2.28 -9.83
N PHE A 43 -7.36 -1.83 -10.16
CA PHE A 43 -6.25 -2.71 -10.55
C PHE A 43 -5.21 -2.89 -9.43
N MET A 44 -5.47 -2.36 -8.24
CA MET A 44 -4.51 -2.32 -7.14
C MET A 44 -5.00 -3.18 -5.96
N GLY A 45 -4.09 -3.96 -5.38
CA GLY A 45 -4.23 -4.39 -3.99
C GLY A 45 -3.69 -3.33 -3.03
N ASP A 46 -3.98 -3.46 -1.74
CA ASP A 46 -3.63 -2.46 -0.72
C ASP A 46 -2.13 -2.09 -0.76
N GLY A 47 -1.24 -3.08 -0.85
CA GLY A 47 0.21 -2.84 -0.93
C GLY A 47 0.66 -2.02 -2.15
N SER A 48 0.07 -2.28 -3.33
CA SER A 48 0.35 -1.48 -4.53
C SER A 48 -0.23 -0.07 -4.43
N ALA A 49 -1.39 0.08 -3.77
CA ALA A 49 -2.01 1.38 -3.56
C ALA A 49 -1.17 2.25 -2.61
N TYR A 50 -0.62 1.67 -1.53
CA TYR A 50 0.32 2.37 -0.64
C TYR A 50 1.57 2.81 -1.39
N SER A 51 2.14 1.94 -2.23
CA SER A 51 3.33 2.25 -3.01
C SER A 51 3.08 3.36 -4.03
N PHE A 52 1.87 3.41 -4.62
CA PHE A 52 1.45 4.49 -5.51
C PHE A 52 1.34 5.83 -4.78
N ILE A 53 0.72 5.87 -3.60
CA ILE A 53 0.60 7.09 -2.79
C ILE A 53 1.99 7.59 -2.39
N ALA A 54 2.85 6.70 -1.87
CA ALA A 54 4.21 7.05 -1.49
C ALA A 54 5.03 7.60 -2.67
N LEU A 55 4.89 7.02 -3.87
CA LEU A 55 5.56 7.53 -5.06
C LEU A 55 5.04 8.92 -5.46
N LYS A 56 3.72 9.15 -5.37
CA LYS A 56 3.11 10.44 -5.67
C LYS A 56 3.62 11.52 -4.72
N GLU A 57 3.66 11.24 -3.42
CA GLU A 57 4.20 12.15 -2.40
C GLU A 57 5.70 12.41 -2.63
N ALA A 58 6.49 11.37 -2.90
CA ALA A 58 7.92 11.53 -3.18
C ALA A 58 8.20 12.39 -4.43
N ILE A 59 7.38 12.25 -5.48
CA ILE A 59 7.47 13.09 -6.68
C ILE A 59 7.18 14.55 -6.32
N GLU A 60 6.11 14.80 -5.57
CA GLU A 60 5.72 16.15 -5.13
C GLU A 60 6.82 16.80 -4.29
N GLU A 61 7.39 16.07 -3.32
CA GLU A 61 8.47 16.55 -2.46
C GLU A 61 9.80 16.75 -3.20
N SER A 62 10.06 15.98 -4.26
CA SER A 62 11.32 16.05 -5.01
C SER A 62 11.48 17.33 -5.85
N GLY A 63 10.39 18.04 -6.14
CA GLY A 63 10.38 19.20 -7.04
C GLY A 63 10.64 18.86 -8.52
N LEU A 64 10.61 17.56 -8.89
CA LEU A 64 10.73 17.12 -10.28
C LEU A 64 9.53 17.57 -11.11
N LYS A 65 9.77 17.92 -12.37
CA LYS A 65 8.70 18.23 -13.32
C LYS A 65 8.31 16.98 -14.09
N GLU A 66 7.13 16.99 -14.69
CA GLU A 66 6.61 15.85 -15.46
C GLU A 66 7.58 15.35 -16.54
N LYS A 67 8.26 16.27 -17.22
CA LYS A 67 9.29 15.94 -18.23
C LYS A 67 10.51 15.20 -17.66
N ASP A 68 10.82 15.41 -16.39
CA ASP A 68 11.95 14.77 -15.70
C ASP A 68 11.59 13.33 -15.29
N ILE A 69 10.28 13.04 -15.19
CA ILE A 69 9.71 11.76 -14.76
C ILE A 69 9.36 10.87 -15.97
N SER A 70 8.68 11.43 -16.97
CA SER A 70 8.19 10.69 -18.14
C SER A 70 9.10 10.94 -19.35
N ASN A 71 10.21 10.20 -19.42
CA ASN A 71 11.15 10.22 -20.53
C ASN A 71 11.94 8.90 -20.60
N GLU A 72 12.63 8.66 -21.72
CA GLU A 72 13.37 7.41 -21.97
C GLU A 72 14.55 7.16 -21.01
N LYS A 73 15.00 8.19 -20.29
CA LYS A 73 16.12 8.11 -19.34
C LYS A 73 15.67 7.90 -17.90
N THR A 74 14.37 7.94 -17.63
CA THR A 74 13.79 7.71 -16.31
C THR A 74 13.03 6.39 -16.29
N GLY A 75 13.32 5.55 -15.32
CA GLY A 75 12.68 4.25 -15.14
C GLY A 75 12.26 4.03 -13.70
N ILE A 76 11.51 2.95 -13.46
CA ILE A 76 11.06 2.53 -12.14
C ILE A 76 11.43 1.07 -11.90
N VAL A 77 12.01 0.79 -10.73
CA VAL A 77 12.17 -0.55 -10.20
C VAL A 77 11.37 -0.60 -8.90
N MET A 78 10.25 -1.30 -8.93
CA MET A 78 9.36 -1.47 -7.78
C MET A 78 9.12 -2.96 -7.57
N GLY A 79 9.15 -3.39 -6.31
CA GLY A 79 8.93 -4.79 -5.94
C GLY A 79 8.21 -4.91 -4.61
N SER A 80 7.56 -6.05 -4.43
CA SER A 80 6.96 -6.47 -3.17
C SER A 80 7.48 -7.85 -2.80
N GLY A 81 7.52 -8.19 -1.50
CA GLY A 81 7.95 -9.51 -1.05
C GLY A 81 7.03 -10.66 -1.52
N GLY A 82 5.81 -10.34 -1.95
CA GLY A 82 4.86 -11.26 -2.56
C GLY A 82 3.69 -10.50 -3.21
N PRO A 83 2.83 -11.17 -4.00
CA PRO A 83 1.63 -10.57 -4.56
C PRO A 83 0.54 -10.37 -3.48
N SER A 84 -0.61 -9.83 -3.87
CA SER A 84 -1.78 -9.80 -2.97
C SER A 84 -2.34 -11.20 -2.76
N ILE A 85 -2.00 -11.84 -1.63
CA ILE A 85 -2.55 -13.16 -1.25
C ILE A 85 -4.07 -13.14 -1.19
N LYS A 86 -4.67 -12.02 -0.76
CA LYS A 86 -6.13 -11.81 -0.75
C LYS A 86 -6.72 -11.93 -2.17
N ASN A 87 -6.08 -11.30 -3.16
CA ASN A 87 -6.56 -11.36 -4.55
C ASN A 87 -6.35 -12.75 -5.15
N VAL A 88 -5.24 -13.41 -4.83
CA VAL A 88 -4.99 -14.80 -5.23
C VAL A 88 -6.07 -15.71 -4.66
N TYR A 89 -6.39 -15.58 -3.37
CA TYR A 89 -7.46 -16.32 -2.72
C TYR A 89 -8.80 -16.12 -3.43
N PHE A 90 -9.21 -14.88 -3.71
CA PHE A 90 -10.46 -14.63 -4.42
C PHE A 90 -10.47 -15.23 -5.83
N ALA A 91 -9.36 -15.15 -6.55
CA ALA A 91 -9.27 -15.72 -7.89
C ALA A 91 -9.46 -17.25 -7.90
N VAL A 92 -8.98 -17.95 -6.87
CA VAL A 92 -9.16 -19.41 -6.77
C VAL A 92 -10.53 -19.81 -6.23
N ASP A 93 -11.15 -18.98 -5.39
CA ASP A 93 -12.46 -19.23 -4.75
C ASP A 93 -13.66 -18.85 -5.64
N THR A 94 -13.43 -18.29 -6.83
CA THR A 94 -14.50 -17.89 -7.77
C THR A 94 -15.01 -19.07 -8.64
N ILE A 95 -14.91 -20.31 -8.16
CA ILE A 95 -15.46 -21.54 -8.79
C ILE A 95 -16.44 -22.17 -7.80
#